data_AF-A0A1N6NIJ0-F1
#
_entry.id   AF-A0A1N6NIJ0-F1
#
_cell.length_a   1.000
_cell.length_b   1.000
_cell.length_c   1.000
_cell.angle_alpha   90.00
_cell.angle_beta   90.00
_cell.angle_gamma   90.00
#
_symmetry.space_group_name_H-M   'P 1'
#
loop_
_entity.id
_entity.type
_entity.pdbx_description
1 polymer ?
#
loop_
_entity_poly.entity_id
_entity_poly.type
_entity_poly.pdbx_seq_one_letter_code
_entity_poly.pdbx_strand_id
1 'polypeptide(L)'
;MEPNQCTKLLEGGIYTTLNVVKTGNFLYDLKKYYESEKFKDDFKAKKFSFGFEAIDPTSMVKNVLNLGASDDEINNFQEKVKSLETITVSQSFFDSFSLHTPNKDVIEGYVKCLEVQNNKKGLSTVVQEGDEGITIYIFYNKISSTDPSPVVEDYKITNGIEISKSFNKGGILDDNNSITFKRSDPSKDIFFFLDTDKGPVNCLLNGLPSGFNKDFPVGTILCSYLSWEEFQEVTKNNLTNPDKNWNSRYSKWAPCDGRRIDSTCGLARAAQNLNNVPDLRGVFLRGNNIFDSNEAGNGIPPVPQYQKDPSDNRVRGSIQKDEFKEHNHQIVQQTFGGAVTTPLAVSGNTSGADGDLDGSQIVSGYDRTTVPLIIANAGGTENRPKNMAINYFIRIN
;
A
#
# COMPACT_ATOMS: atom_id res chain seq x y z
N MET A 1 -21.58 -12.81 -11.35
CA MET A 1 -21.84 -11.60 -12.17
C MET A 1 -20.49 -10.92 -12.36
N GLU A 2 -19.96 -10.91 -13.58
CA GLU A 2 -18.69 -10.23 -13.87
C GLU A 2 -18.81 -8.73 -13.53
N PRO A 3 -17.72 -8.10 -13.04
CA PRO A 3 -17.71 -6.66 -12.83
C PRO A 3 -17.90 -5.94 -14.17
N ASN A 4 -18.95 -5.13 -14.23
CA ASN A 4 -19.31 -4.30 -15.37
C ASN A 4 -18.08 -3.48 -15.85
N GLN A 5 -17.66 -3.62 -17.10
CA GLN A 5 -16.45 -2.95 -17.58
C GLN A 5 -16.63 -1.43 -17.61
N CYS A 6 -17.88 -0.93 -17.59
CA CYS A 6 -18.17 0.50 -17.47
C CYS A 6 -17.76 1.05 -16.12
N THR A 7 -17.68 0.22 -15.07
CA THR A 7 -17.16 0.67 -13.77
C THR A 7 -15.72 1.17 -13.87
N LYS A 8 -14.94 0.76 -14.90
CA LYS A 8 -13.61 1.32 -15.18
C LYS A 8 -13.62 2.78 -15.60
N LEU A 9 -14.70 3.27 -16.24
CA LEU A 9 -14.86 4.69 -16.54
C LEU A 9 -14.99 5.53 -15.25
N LEU A 10 -15.35 4.89 -14.14
CA LEU A 10 -15.47 5.51 -12.82
C LEU A 10 -14.19 5.35 -11.96
N GLU A 11 -13.22 4.52 -12.38
CA GLU A 11 -12.00 4.23 -11.61
C GLU A 11 -11.05 5.44 -11.51
N GLY A 12 -11.19 6.44 -12.40
CA GLY A 12 -10.48 7.72 -12.33
C GLY A 12 -11.13 8.78 -11.42
N GLY A 13 -12.25 8.44 -10.78
CA GLY A 13 -13.10 9.39 -10.09
C GLY A 13 -13.95 10.20 -11.08
N ILE A 14 -15.21 10.44 -10.71
CA ILE A 14 -16.14 11.25 -11.49
C ILE A 14 -15.80 12.74 -11.37
N TYR A 15 -14.54 13.19 -11.33
CA TYR A 15 -14.25 14.56 -10.89
C TYR A 15 -13.58 15.44 -11.96
N THR A 16 -14.23 16.54 -12.33
CA THR A 16 -13.66 17.54 -13.26
C THR A 16 -12.78 18.52 -12.51
N THR A 17 -11.63 18.86 -13.09
CA THR A 17 -10.83 20.02 -12.68
C THR A 17 -11.55 21.30 -13.10
N LEU A 18 -11.49 22.36 -12.27
CA LEU A 18 -11.89 23.70 -12.71
C LEU A 18 -11.25 24.00 -14.07
N ASN A 19 -11.96 24.70 -14.94
CA ASN A 19 -11.37 25.25 -16.16
C ASN A 19 -10.40 26.37 -15.75
N VAL A 20 -9.24 25.94 -15.26
CA VAL A 20 -8.11 26.79 -14.90
C VAL A 20 -7.58 27.32 -16.21
N VAL A 21 -7.97 28.55 -16.54
CA VAL A 21 -7.41 29.27 -17.68
C VAL A 21 -5.90 29.34 -17.40
N LYS A 22 -5.08 28.68 -18.22
CA LYS A 22 -3.62 28.51 -18.01
C LYS A 22 -2.85 29.83 -18.14
N THR A 23 -3.15 30.78 -17.28
CA THR A 23 -2.57 32.13 -17.28
C THR A 23 -1.67 32.37 -16.07
N GLY A 24 -1.69 31.49 -15.05
CA GLY A 24 -0.88 31.62 -13.85
C GLY A 24 -0.65 30.31 -13.08
N ASN A 25 -0.39 30.44 -11.78
CA ASN A 25 -0.33 29.31 -10.86
C ASN A 25 -1.74 28.97 -10.36
N PHE A 26 -1.92 27.75 -9.84
CA PHE A 26 -3.24 27.25 -9.42
C PHE A 26 -3.99 28.19 -8.46
N LEU A 27 -3.31 28.79 -7.48
CA LEU A 27 -3.94 29.69 -6.50
C LEU A 27 -4.36 31.02 -7.13
N TYR A 28 -3.56 31.54 -8.05
CA TYR A 28 -3.89 32.74 -8.83
C TYR A 28 -5.14 32.49 -9.70
N ASP A 29 -5.17 31.36 -10.40
CA ASP A 29 -6.30 31.04 -11.28
C ASP A 29 -7.57 30.72 -10.47
N LEU A 30 -7.43 30.09 -9.30
CA LEU A 30 -8.55 29.85 -8.37
C LEU A 30 -9.11 31.17 -7.81
N LYS A 31 -8.23 32.11 -7.44
CA LYS A 31 -8.64 33.47 -7.06
C LYS A 31 -9.41 34.15 -8.18
N LYS A 32 -8.88 34.13 -9.41
CA LYS A 32 -9.54 34.71 -10.58
C LYS A 32 -10.91 34.07 -10.86
N TYR A 33 -11.04 32.77 -10.62
CA TYR A 33 -12.32 32.08 -10.69
C TYR A 33 -13.30 32.61 -9.63
N TYR A 34 -12.92 32.65 -8.35
CA TYR A 34 -13.76 33.20 -7.28
C TYR A 34 -14.19 34.66 -7.55
N GLU A 35 -13.33 35.47 -8.16
CA GLU A 35 -13.63 36.86 -8.52
C GLU A 35 -14.65 37.02 -9.66
N SER A 36 -14.92 35.95 -10.42
CA SER A 36 -15.69 36.00 -11.67
C SER A 36 -17.20 35.87 -11.50
N GLU A 37 -17.99 36.44 -12.43
CA GLU A 37 -19.44 36.17 -12.52
C GLU A 37 -19.73 34.69 -12.78
N LYS A 38 -18.81 34.00 -13.47
CA LYS A 38 -18.93 32.57 -13.72
C LYS A 38 -18.98 31.75 -12.43
N PHE A 39 -18.19 32.12 -11.41
CA PHE A 39 -18.26 31.47 -10.10
C PHE A 39 -19.63 31.67 -9.44
N LYS A 40 -20.16 32.89 -9.50
CA LYS A 40 -21.49 33.22 -8.96
C LYS A 40 -22.59 32.41 -9.66
N ASP A 41 -22.56 32.31 -10.99
CA ASP A 41 -23.48 31.51 -11.77
C ASP A 41 -23.37 30.01 -11.45
N ASP A 42 -22.15 29.48 -11.40
CA ASP A 42 -21.90 28.06 -11.11
C ASP A 42 -22.30 27.70 -9.67
N PHE A 43 -22.10 28.61 -8.71
CA PHE A 43 -22.52 28.46 -7.32
C PHE A 43 -24.06 28.46 -7.18
N LYS A 44 -24.76 29.41 -7.81
CA LYS A 44 -26.23 29.48 -7.81
C LYS A 44 -26.89 28.29 -8.50
N ALA A 45 -26.28 27.80 -9.57
CA ALA A 45 -26.72 26.60 -10.27
C ALA A 45 -26.47 25.29 -9.49
N LYS A 46 -25.95 25.38 -8.25
CA LYS A 46 -25.63 24.24 -7.38
C LYS A 46 -24.75 23.20 -8.07
N LYS A 47 -23.80 23.65 -8.91
CA LYS A 47 -22.83 22.76 -9.57
C LYS A 47 -21.79 22.19 -8.61
N PHE A 48 -21.77 22.69 -7.38
CA PHE A 48 -20.91 22.23 -6.30
C PHE A 48 -21.76 21.69 -5.16
N SER A 49 -21.28 20.60 -4.54
CA SER A 49 -21.90 19.99 -3.36
C SER A 49 -21.13 20.27 -2.07
N PHE A 50 -20.25 21.27 -2.09
CA PHE A 50 -19.43 21.72 -0.95
C PHE A 50 -19.39 23.26 -0.88
N GLY A 51 -19.07 23.78 0.32
CA GLY A 51 -18.83 25.21 0.55
C GLY A 51 -17.41 25.62 0.14
N PHE A 52 -17.21 26.89 -0.13
CA PHE A 52 -15.92 27.44 -0.55
C PHE A 52 -15.24 28.13 0.63
N GLU A 53 -13.92 28.05 0.66
CA GLU A 53 -13.13 28.83 1.61
C GLU A 53 -11.94 29.49 0.91
N ALA A 54 -11.62 30.71 1.36
CA ALA A 54 -10.43 31.45 0.99
C ALA A 54 -9.77 31.97 2.27
N ILE A 55 -8.48 31.72 2.42
CA ILE A 55 -7.68 32.12 3.58
C ILE A 55 -6.71 33.21 3.13
N ASP A 56 -6.76 34.35 3.82
CA ASP A 56 -5.72 35.37 3.70
C ASP A 56 -4.41 34.83 4.30
N PRO A 57 -3.35 34.65 3.50
CA PRO A 57 -2.10 34.09 4.00
C PRO A 57 -1.37 34.99 5.01
N THR A 58 -1.71 36.28 5.09
CA THR A 58 -1.06 37.24 5.98
C THR A 58 -1.73 37.26 7.35
N SER A 59 -3.07 37.31 7.37
CA SER A 59 -3.85 37.38 8.62
C SER A 59 -4.35 36.02 9.12
N MET A 60 -4.26 34.98 8.29
CA MET A 60 -4.83 33.64 8.52
C MET A 60 -6.36 33.65 8.73
N VAL A 61 -7.04 34.74 8.37
CA VAL A 61 -8.50 34.85 8.46
C VAL A 61 -9.15 34.02 7.37
N LYS A 62 -10.09 33.16 7.77
CA LYS A 62 -10.87 32.32 6.86
C LYS A 62 -12.14 33.04 6.44
N ASN A 63 -12.34 33.14 5.13
CA ASN A 63 -13.60 33.56 4.52
C ASN A 63 -14.29 32.33 3.96
N VAL A 64 -15.45 31.99 4.49
CA VAL A 64 -16.19 30.78 4.15
C VAL A 64 -17.51 31.17 3.49
N LEU A 65 -17.86 30.48 2.40
CA LEU A 65 -19.13 30.59 1.71
C LEU A 65 -19.82 29.22 1.73
N ASN A 66 -20.87 29.10 2.53
CA ASN A 66 -21.62 27.86 2.68
C ASN A 66 -22.66 27.68 1.58
N LEU A 67 -23.02 26.42 1.29
CA LEU A 67 -24.09 26.10 0.35
C LEU A 67 -25.39 26.81 0.71
N GLY A 68 -26.08 27.34 -0.31
CA GLY A 68 -27.33 28.08 -0.11
C GLY A 68 -27.15 29.54 0.34
N ALA A 69 -25.93 30.07 0.31
CA ALA A 69 -25.67 31.49 0.54
C ALA A 69 -26.49 32.39 -0.40
N SER A 70 -26.97 33.49 0.16
CA SER A 70 -27.67 34.56 -0.55
C SER A 70 -26.74 35.33 -1.50
N ASP A 71 -27.34 36.12 -2.41
CA ASP A 71 -26.59 36.97 -3.33
C ASP A 71 -25.65 37.94 -2.59
N ASP A 72 -26.09 38.48 -1.47
CA ASP A 72 -25.30 39.41 -0.65
C ASP A 72 -24.11 38.70 0.00
N GLU A 73 -24.28 37.46 0.46
CA GLU A 73 -23.20 36.65 1.03
C GLU A 73 -22.18 36.23 -0.05
N ILE A 74 -22.65 35.89 -1.25
CA ILE A 74 -21.76 35.59 -2.39
C ILE A 74 -20.98 36.85 -2.77
N ASN A 75 -21.64 37.99 -2.93
CA ASN A 75 -20.98 39.25 -3.27
C ASN A 75 -19.94 39.66 -2.21
N ASN A 76 -20.30 39.56 -0.93
CA ASN A 76 -19.38 39.84 0.19
C ASN A 76 -18.16 38.91 0.18
N PHE A 77 -18.36 37.61 -0.09
CA PHE A 77 -17.24 36.68 -0.27
C PHE A 77 -16.34 37.10 -1.45
N GLN A 78 -16.92 37.46 -2.59
CA GLN A 78 -16.15 37.92 -3.75
C GLN A 78 -15.39 39.23 -3.49
N GLU A 79 -15.99 40.19 -2.80
CA GLU A 79 -15.33 41.44 -2.41
C GLU A 79 -14.12 41.19 -1.50
N LYS A 80 -14.27 40.29 -0.53
CA LYS A 80 -13.16 39.88 0.33
C LYS A 80 -12.07 39.13 -0.44
N VAL A 81 -12.41 38.31 -1.43
CA VAL A 81 -11.39 37.66 -2.29
C VAL A 81 -10.67 38.69 -3.17
N LYS A 82 -11.40 39.69 -3.71
CA LYS A 82 -10.86 40.76 -4.54
C LYS A 82 -9.89 41.67 -3.77
N SER A 83 -10.14 41.90 -2.48
CA SER A 83 -9.27 42.74 -1.64
C SER A 83 -7.96 42.07 -1.22
N LEU A 84 -7.85 40.75 -1.38
CA LEU A 84 -6.62 40.01 -1.09
C LEU A 84 -5.66 40.06 -2.28
N GLU A 85 -4.35 40.08 -2.00
CA GLU A 85 -3.31 39.98 -3.04
C GLU A 85 -3.26 38.54 -3.60
N THR A 86 -3.29 37.55 -2.71
CA THR A 86 -3.36 36.12 -3.03
C THR A 86 -4.24 35.40 -2.02
N ILE A 87 -4.64 34.17 -2.33
CA ILE A 87 -5.42 33.31 -1.43
C ILE A 87 -4.68 32.00 -1.20
N THR A 88 -4.92 31.41 -0.05
CA THR A 88 -4.70 29.98 0.19
C THR A 88 -6.04 29.32 0.47
N VAL A 89 -6.12 28.02 0.28
CA VAL A 89 -7.31 27.22 0.62
C VAL A 89 -6.88 26.13 1.59
N SER A 90 -7.79 25.68 2.45
CA SER A 90 -7.42 24.66 3.42
C SER A 90 -7.33 23.28 2.78
N GLN A 91 -6.68 22.34 3.47
CA GLN A 91 -6.62 20.95 3.04
C GLN A 91 -8.02 20.34 2.92
N SER A 92 -8.97 20.68 3.80
CA SER A 92 -10.33 20.15 3.70
C SER A 92 -11.07 20.63 2.45
N PHE A 93 -10.73 21.82 1.93
CA PHE A 93 -11.23 22.26 0.62
C PHE A 93 -10.65 21.40 -0.50
N PHE A 94 -9.35 21.12 -0.50
CA PHE A 94 -8.75 20.22 -1.48
C PHE A 94 -9.34 18.81 -1.43
N ASP A 95 -9.55 18.28 -0.24
CA ASP A 95 -10.12 16.95 -0.03
C ASP A 95 -11.58 16.91 -0.50
N SER A 96 -12.39 17.91 -0.14
CA SER A 96 -13.78 18.02 -0.58
C SER A 96 -13.89 18.24 -2.09
N PHE A 97 -13.06 19.12 -2.65
CA PHE A 97 -12.98 19.41 -4.07
C PHE A 97 -12.65 18.15 -4.88
N SER A 98 -11.67 17.37 -4.42
CA SER A 98 -11.26 16.12 -5.08
C SER A 98 -12.34 15.03 -5.02
N LEU A 99 -13.31 15.17 -4.13
CA LEU A 99 -14.35 14.16 -3.87
C LEU A 99 -15.74 14.54 -4.39
N HIS A 100 -16.02 15.77 -4.87
CA HIS A 100 -17.42 16.27 -4.93
C HIS A 100 -17.88 17.00 -6.21
N THR A 101 -17.10 17.06 -7.30
CA THR A 101 -17.55 17.67 -8.60
C THR A 101 -17.77 16.64 -9.73
N PRO A 102 -18.98 16.06 -9.90
CA PRO A 102 -19.28 15.07 -10.94
C PRO A 102 -18.91 15.53 -12.36
N ASN A 103 -18.10 14.74 -13.08
CA ASN A 103 -17.71 14.93 -14.45
C ASN A 103 -18.83 14.40 -15.33
N LYS A 104 -19.62 15.34 -15.84
CA LYS A 104 -20.78 15.07 -16.68
C LYS A 104 -20.44 14.15 -17.85
N ASP A 105 -19.27 14.34 -18.49
CA ASP A 105 -18.86 13.54 -19.65
C ASP A 105 -18.48 12.11 -19.25
N VAL A 106 -17.91 11.93 -18.06
CA VAL A 106 -17.63 10.60 -17.49
C VAL A 106 -18.94 9.88 -17.13
N ILE A 107 -19.93 10.60 -16.60
CA ILE A 107 -21.25 10.04 -16.28
C ILE A 107 -22.01 9.69 -17.56
N GLU A 108 -22.00 10.56 -18.57
CA GLU A 108 -22.60 10.27 -19.88
C GLU A 108 -21.88 9.10 -20.58
N GLY A 109 -20.55 9.03 -20.46
CA GLY A 109 -19.74 7.91 -20.94
C GLY A 109 -20.07 6.61 -20.22
N TYR A 110 -20.27 6.65 -18.90
CA TYR A 110 -20.71 5.50 -18.12
C TYR A 110 -22.10 5.02 -18.53
N VAL A 111 -23.07 5.93 -18.67
CA VAL A 111 -24.44 5.61 -19.11
C VAL A 111 -24.44 5.01 -20.52
N LYS A 112 -23.71 5.61 -21.48
CA LYS A 112 -23.54 5.02 -22.83
C LYS A 112 -22.86 3.66 -22.79
N CYS A 113 -21.85 3.48 -21.95
CA CYS A 113 -21.21 2.19 -21.78
C CYS A 113 -22.20 1.15 -21.22
N LEU A 114 -23.04 1.52 -20.25
CA LEU A 114 -24.10 0.63 -19.75
C LEU A 114 -25.10 0.26 -20.84
N GLU A 115 -25.47 1.20 -21.71
CA GLU A 115 -26.33 0.94 -22.87
C GLU A 115 -25.68 -0.05 -23.85
N VAL A 116 -24.38 0.08 -24.12
CA VAL A 116 -23.60 -0.83 -24.98
C VAL A 116 -23.39 -2.20 -24.34
N GLN A 117 -23.14 -2.27 -23.03
CA GLN A 117 -22.97 -3.53 -22.30
C GLN A 117 -24.30 -4.29 -22.15
N ASN A 118 -25.40 -3.59 -21.92
CA ASN A 118 -26.72 -4.20 -21.75
C ASN A 118 -27.35 -4.59 -23.09
N ASN A 119 -26.93 -3.98 -24.21
CA ASN A 119 -27.28 -4.38 -25.56
C ASN A 119 -26.02 -4.72 -26.37
N LYS A 120 -25.31 -5.81 -26.01
CA LYS A 120 -24.15 -6.32 -26.77
C LYS A 120 -24.52 -6.55 -28.24
N LYS A 121 -24.41 -5.51 -29.06
CA LYS A 121 -24.54 -5.53 -30.51
C LYS A 121 -23.25 -4.95 -31.07
N GLY A 122 -22.70 -5.55 -32.11
CA GLY A 122 -21.39 -5.27 -32.66
C GLY A 122 -20.29 -6.25 -32.20
N LEU A 123 -19.06 -5.90 -32.52
CA LEU A 123 -17.85 -6.65 -32.16
C LEU A 123 -17.52 -6.50 -30.67
N SER A 124 -17.17 -7.61 -30.02
CA SER A 124 -16.77 -7.63 -28.61
C SER A 124 -15.74 -8.73 -28.36
N THR A 125 -15.02 -8.64 -27.25
CA THR A 125 -14.04 -9.65 -26.83
C THR A 125 -14.24 -10.09 -25.40
N VAL A 126 -13.86 -11.33 -25.11
CA VAL A 126 -13.74 -11.90 -23.76
C VAL A 126 -12.34 -12.48 -23.63
N VAL A 127 -11.68 -12.20 -22.51
CA VAL A 127 -10.31 -12.65 -22.25
C VAL A 127 -10.36 -13.76 -21.22
N GLN A 128 -9.65 -14.85 -21.48
CA GLN A 128 -9.41 -15.92 -20.52
C GLN A 128 -7.90 -16.15 -20.38
N GLU A 129 -7.37 -16.02 -19.16
CA GLU A 129 -5.98 -16.36 -18.85
C GLU A 129 -5.92 -17.76 -18.25
N GLY A 130 -5.03 -18.61 -18.76
CA GLY A 130 -4.80 -19.97 -18.27
C GLY A 130 -3.32 -20.39 -18.36
N ASP A 131 -3.00 -21.59 -17.91
CA ASP A 131 -1.62 -22.09 -17.86
C ASP A 131 -1.01 -22.26 -19.26
N GLU A 132 -1.84 -22.51 -20.28
CA GLU A 132 -1.41 -22.66 -21.67
C GLU A 132 -1.21 -21.34 -22.41
N GLY A 133 -1.66 -20.22 -21.84
CA GLY A 133 -1.58 -18.89 -22.45
C GLY A 133 -2.81 -18.02 -22.17
N ILE A 134 -2.91 -16.94 -22.92
CA ILE A 134 -4.05 -16.01 -22.88
C ILE A 134 -4.86 -16.22 -24.15
N THR A 135 -6.14 -16.50 -23.99
CA THR A 135 -7.10 -16.66 -25.09
C THR A 135 -8.04 -15.48 -25.12
N ILE A 136 -8.09 -14.79 -26.26
CA ILE A 136 -9.10 -13.77 -26.54
C ILE A 136 -10.14 -14.38 -27.46
N TYR A 137 -11.37 -14.50 -26.96
CA TYR A 137 -12.56 -14.84 -27.73
C TYR A 137 -13.15 -13.57 -28.34
N ILE A 138 -13.52 -13.63 -29.62
CA ILE A 138 -14.07 -12.53 -30.39
C ILE A 138 -15.48 -12.90 -30.82
N PHE A 139 -16.45 -12.04 -30.51
CA PHE A 139 -17.85 -12.24 -30.83
C PHE A 139 -18.37 -11.08 -31.67
N TYR A 140 -19.21 -11.38 -32.65
CA TYR A 140 -20.01 -10.38 -33.35
C TYR A 140 -21.49 -10.63 -33.11
N ASN A 141 -22.09 -9.78 -32.28
CA ASN A 141 -23.53 -9.84 -32.06
C ASN A 141 -24.23 -8.94 -33.06
N LYS A 142 -24.95 -9.52 -34.01
CA LYS A 142 -25.60 -8.74 -35.08
C LYS A 142 -26.58 -7.71 -34.52
N ILE A 143 -26.61 -6.50 -35.09
CA ILE A 143 -27.58 -5.46 -34.70
C ILE A 143 -28.98 -5.84 -35.24
N SER A 144 -29.00 -6.38 -36.45
CA SER A 144 -30.14 -7.00 -37.15
C SER A 144 -29.78 -8.42 -37.60
N SER A 145 -30.73 -9.34 -37.67
CA SER A 145 -30.50 -10.71 -38.16
C SER A 145 -29.92 -10.77 -39.59
N THR A 146 -30.13 -9.71 -40.37
CA THR A 146 -29.63 -9.54 -41.74
C THR A 146 -28.20 -9.01 -41.83
N ASP A 147 -27.57 -8.58 -40.73
CA ASP A 147 -26.25 -7.96 -40.81
C ASP A 147 -25.20 -8.99 -41.25
N PRO A 148 -24.31 -8.62 -42.20
CA PRO A 148 -23.20 -9.46 -42.60
C PRO A 148 -22.17 -9.55 -41.47
N SER A 149 -21.54 -10.71 -41.33
CA SER A 149 -20.44 -10.90 -40.39
C SER A 149 -19.22 -10.04 -40.78
N PRO A 150 -18.40 -9.57 -39.83
CA PRO A 150 -17.25 -8.73 -40.11
C PRO A 150 -16.17 -9.49 -40.88
N VAL A 151 -15.48 -8.79 -41.77
CA VAL A 151 -14.31 -9.29 -42.49
C VAL A 151 -13.06 -8.74 -41.83
N VAL A 152 -12.11 -9.62 -41.51
CA VAL A 152 -10.84 -9.23 -40.88
C VAL A 152 -9.95 -8.50 -41.88
N GLU A 153 -9.58 -7.25 -41.58
CA GLU A 153 -8.68 -6.46 -42.41
C GLU A 153 -7.22 -6.61 -41.98
N ASP A 154 -6.97 -6.62 -40.66
CA ASP A 154 -5.65 -6.84 -40.09
C ASP A 154 -5.73 -7.21 -38.61
N TYR A 155 -4.63 -7.70 -38.03
CA TYR A 155 -4.51 -7.85 -36.58
C TYR A 155 -3.08 -7.69 -36.12
N LYS A 156 -2.91 -7.31 -34.85
CA LYS A 156 -1.60 -7.12 -34.23
C LYS A 156 -1.64 -7.50 -32.76
N ILE A 157 -0.57 -8.16 -32.31
CA ILE A 157 -0.28 -8.40 -30.90
C ILE A 157 1.08 -7.79 -30.58
N THR A 158 1.17 -6.98 -29.53
CA THR A 158 2.45 -6.53 -28.97
C THR A 158 2.84 -7.39 -27.78
N ASN A 159 4.15 -7.64 -27.61
CA ASN A 159 4.70 -8.38 -26.47
C ASN A 159 4.05 -9.76 -26.22
N GLY A 160 3.46 -10.35 -27.26
CA GLY A 160 2.84 -11.67 -27.23
C GLY A 160 3.36 -12.53 -28.38
N ILE A 161 3.52 -13.81 -28.11
CA ILE A 161 3.89 -14.84 -29.08
C ILE A 161 2.60 -15.60 -29.41
N GLU A 162 2.12 -15.44 -30.63
CA GLU A 162 0.95 -16.19 -31.12
C GLU A 162 1.20 -17.69 -31.03
N ILE A 163 0.22 -18.41 -30.46
CA ILE A 163 0.18 -19.87 -30.40
C ILE A 163 -0.76 -20.39 -31.48
N SER A 164 -1.96 -19.83 -31.52
CA SER A 164 -3.01 -20.24 -32.46
C SER A 164 -4.02 -19.11 -32.67
N LYS A 165 -4.72 -19.17 -33.80
CA LYS A 165 -5.85 -18.30 -34.11
C LYS A 165 -6.85 -19.03 -35.01
N SER A 166 -8.12 -18.63 -34.95
CA SER A 166 -9.19 -19.19 -35.78
C SER A 166 -9.49 -18.37 -37.04
N PHE A 167 -8.89 -17.20 -37.19
CA PHE A 167 -9.21 -16.25 -38.27
C PHE A 167 -7.96 -15.84 -39.06
N ASN A 168 -8.19 -15.36 -40.29
CA ASN A 168 -7.16 -14.89 -41.20
C ASN A 168 -7.58 -13.56 -41.83
N LYS A 169 -6.61 -12.77 -42.29
CA LYS A 169 -6.87 -11.56 -43.08
C LYS A 169 -7.71 -11.91 -44.32
N GLY A 170 -8.77 -11.14 -44.55
CA GLY A 170 -9.79 -11.37 -45.57
C GLY A 170 -10.84 -12.43 -45.20
N GLY A 171 -10.69 -13.09 -44.05
CA GLY A 171 -11.64 -14.08 -43.53
C GLY A 171 -12.82 -13.42 -42.81
N ILE A 172 -13.93 -14.14 -42.73
CA ILE A 172 -15.14 -13.72 -42.02
C ILE A 172 -15.05 -14.17 -40.56
N LEU A 173 -15.40 -13.30 -39.62
CA LEU A 173 -15.59 -13.67 -38.22
C LEU A 173 -16.97 -14.33 -38.03
N ASP A 174 -16.97 -15.64 -37.81
CA ASP A 174 -18.11 -16.45 -37.37
C ASP A 174 -18.34 -16.41 -35.84
N ASP A 175 -19.13 -17.36 -35.34
CA ASP A 175 -19.55 -17.40 -33.93
C ASP A 175 -18.44 -17.89 -32.97
N ASN A 176 -17.34 -18.45 -33.48
CA ASN A 176 -16.31 -19.11 -32.67
C ASN A 176 -14.90 -18.60 -32.99
N ASN A 177 -14.70 -17.28 -32.88
CA ASN A 177 -13.40 -16.68 -33.15
C ASN A 177 -12.54 -16.56 -31.90
N SER A 178 -11.29 -16.97 -32.01
CA SER A 178 -10.33 -16.80 -30.93
C SER A 178 -8.89 -16.67 -31.41
N ILE A 179 -8.07 -16.08 -30.55
CA ILE A 179 -6.62 -16.07 -30.68
C ILE A 179 -6.01 -16.40 -29.32
N THR A 180 -5.04 -17.31 -29.33
CA THR A 180 -4.29 -17.73 -28.15
C THR A 180 -2.84 -17.29 -28.32
N PHE A 181 -2.27 -16.67 -27.29
CA PHE A 181 -0.88 -16.25 -27.27
C PHE A 181 -0.27 -16.39 -25.88
N LYS A 182 1.07 -16.46 -25.82
CA LYS A 182 1.84 -16.38 -24.58
C LYS A 182 2.49 -15.01 -24.45
N ARG A 183 2.67 -14.54 -23.23
CA ARG A 183 3.46 -13.33 -22.97
C ARG A 183 4.91 -13.59 -23.39
N SER A 184 5.48 -12.71 -24.23
CA SER A 184 6.92 -12.75 -24.51
C SER A 184 7.72 -12.24 -23.30
N ASP A 185 7.14 -11.29 -22.56
CA ASP A 185 7.68 -10.72 -21.33
C ASP A 185 6.53 -10.55 -20.32
N PRO A 186 6.54 -11.25 -19.17
CA PRO A 186 5.50 -11.15 -18.15
C PRO A 186 5.29 -9.73 -17.63
N SER A 187 6.31 -8.88 -17.65
CA SER A 187 6.27 -7.54 -17.05
C SER A 187 5.68 -6.47 -17.96
N LYS A 188 5.52 -6.77 -19.25
CA LYS A 188 5.06 -5.79 -20.25
C LYS A 188 3.58 -5.96 -20.55
N ASP A 189 2.94 -4.83 -20.80
CA ASP A 189 1.58 -4.81 -21.30
C ASP A 189 1.53 -5.46 -22.69
N ILE A 190 0.45 -6.21 -22.91
CA ILE A 190 0.09 -6.74 -24.21
C ILE A 190 -1.06 -5.91 -24.77
N PHE A 191 -0.89 -5.48 -26.00
CA PHE A 191 -1.94 -4.85 -26.77
C PHE A 191 -2.35 -5.78 -27.91
N PHE A 192 -3.59 -6.23 -27.87
CA PHE A 192 -4.25 -6.90 -28.99
C PHE A 192 -5.09 -5.90 -29.74
N PHE A 193 -4.94 -5.88 -31.06
CA PHE A 193 -5.72 -5.07 -31.98
C PHE A 193 -6.19 -5.94 -33.14
N LEU A 194 -7.47 -5.88 -33.46
CA LEU A 194 -8.08 -6.54 -34.60
C LEU A 194 -8.90 -5.51 -35.35
N ASP A 195 -8.59 -5.34 -36.63
CA ASP A 195 -9.30 -4.44 -37.52
C ASP A 195 -10.26 -5.21 -38.41
N THR A 196 -11.44 -4.64 -38.64
CA THR A 196 -12.48 -5.23 -39.49
C THR A 196 -13.19 -4.17 -40.31
N ASP A 197 -13.91 -4.58 -41.35
CA ASP A 197 -14.78 -3.70 -42.13
C ASP A 197 -15.95 -3.10 -41.31
N LYS A 198 -16.17 -3.59 -40.09
CA LYS A 198 -17.16 -3.07 -39.12
C LYS A 198 -16.52 -2.27 -37.97
N GLY A 199 -15.23 -2.00 -38.06
CA GLY A 199 -14.45 -1.26 -37.08
C GLY A 199 -13.53 -2.13 -36.23
N PRO A 200 -12.65 -1.51 -35.44
CA PRO A 200 -11.63 -2.22 -34.69
C PRO A 200 -12.14 -2.72 -33.33
N VAL A 201 -11.54 -3.80 -32.86
CA VAL A 201 -11.61 -4.23 -31.45
C VAL A 201 -10.19 -4.32 -30.88
N ASN A 202 -10.04 -3.83 -29.66
CA ASN A 202 -8.76 -3.87 -28.97
C ASN A 202 -8.91 -4.36 -27.53
N CYS A 203 -7.83 -4.92 -27.01
CA CYS A 203 -7.72 -5.38 -25.64
C CYS A 203 -6.35 -5.02 -25.09
N LEU A 204 -6.33 -4.32 -23.95
CA LEU A 204 -5.12 -4.08 -23.18
C LEU A 204 -5.07 -5.07 -22.02
N LEU A 205 -4.01 -5.87 -22.00
CA LEU A 205 -3.70 -6.81 -20.94
C LEU A 205 -2.48 -6.30 -20.21
N ASN A 206 -2.68 -5.75 -19.02
CA ASN A 206 -1.60 -5.23 -18.20
C ASN A 206 -0.53 -6.31 -17.99
N GLY A 207 0.73 -5.91 -17.93
CA GLY A 207 1.82 -6.76 -17.46
C GLY A 207 1.43 -7.42 -16.14
N LEU A 208 1.82 -8.68 -15.96
CA LEU A 208 1.82 -9.25 -14.62
C LEU A 208 2.62 -8.31 -13.73
N PRO A 209 2.15 -8.00 -12.51
CA PRO A 209 2.82 -7.02 -11.67
C PRO A 209 4.29 -7.39 -11.54
N SER A 210 5.14 -6.65 -12.26
CA SER A 210 6.57 -6.64 -12.01
C SER A 210 6.67 -5.99 -10.65
N GLY A 211 6.98 -6.78 -9.64
CA GLY A 211 7.05 -6.35 -8.24
C GLY A 211 7.90 -5.09 -8.10
N PHE A 212 7.24 -3.94 -8.14
CA PHE A 212 7.71 -2.60 -7.84
C PHE A 212 6.42 -1.77 -7.74
N ASN A 213 5.73 -1.87 -6.59
CA ASN A 213 5.12 -0.65 -6.10
C ASN A 213 6.32 0.26 -5.84
N LYS A 214 6.49 1.35 -6.60
CA LYS A 214 7.67 2.25 -6.46
C LYS A 214 7.92 2.67 -5.00
N ASP A 215 6.90 2.56 -4.16
CA ASP A 215 6.93 2.97 -2.76
C ASP A 215 7.50 1.92 -1.81
N PHE A 216 7.43 0.62 -2.13
CA PHE A 216 7.87 -0.47 -1.22
C PHE A 216 8.61 -1.59 -1.96
N PRO A 217 9.88 -1.88 -1.59
CA PRO A 217 10.62 -3.03 -2.09
C PRO A 217 9.91 -4.36 -1.80
N VAL A 218 10.09 -5.34 -2.69
CA VAL A 218 9.63 -6.72 -2.46
C VAL A 218 10.31 -7.28 -1.20
N GLY A 219 9.52 -7.93 -0.33
CA GLY A 219 9.99 -8.46 0.95
C GLY A 219 9.95 -7.49 2.12
N THR A 220 9.41 -6.27 1.92
CA THR A 220 9.15 -5.33 3.01
C THR A 220 8.21 -5.94 4.04
N ILE A 221 8.59 -5.85 5.32
CA ILE A 221 7.74 -6.19 6.46
C ILE A 221 7.19 -4.88 7.04
N LEU A 222 5.87 -4.79 7.21
CA LEU A 222 5.20 -3.66 7.82
C LEU A 222 4.57 -4.08 9.15
N CYS A 223 4.63 -3.17 10.14
CA CYS A 223 3.87 -3.28 11.37
C CYS A 223 2.58 -2.47 11.22
N SER A 224 1.43 -3.08 11.50
CA SER A 224 0.12 -2.43 11.41
C SER A 224 -0.69 -2.71 12.67
N TYR A 225 -1.45 -1.72 13.12
CA TYR A 225 -2.45 -1.89 14.19
C TYR A 225 -3.77 -2.48 13.67
N LEU A 226 -4.01 -2.40 12.36
CA LEU A 226 -5.21 -2.96 11.72
C LEU A 226 -5.21 -4.49 11.78
N SER A 227 -6.40 -5.07 11.96
CA SER A 227 -6.64 -6.49 11.71
C SER A 227 -6.36 -6.84 10.24
N TRP A 228 -6.25 -8.14 9.94
CA TRP A 228 -5.97 -8.58 8.58
C TRP A 228 -7.08 -8.14 7.60
N GLU A 229 -8.33 -8.26 8.03
CA GLU A 229 -9.51 -7.89 7.25
C GLU A 229 -9.53 -6.38 6.97
N GLU A 230 -9.33 -5.55 8.00
CA GLU A 230 -9.24 -4.09 7.86
C GLU A 230 -8.07 -3.67 6.96
N PHE A 231 -6.91 -4.30 7.13
CA PHE A 231 -5.72 -4.02 6.32
C PHE A 231 -5.97 -4.34 4.85
N GLN A 232 -6.61 -5.48 4.55
CA GLN A 232 -6.91 -5.85 3.16
C GLN A 232 -7.85 -4.85 2.48
N GLU A 233 -8.87 -4.38 3.21
CA GLU A 233 -9.83 -3.40 2.71
C GLU A 233 -9.15 -2.05 2.43
N VAL A 234 -8.46 -1.48 3.42
CA VAL A 234 -7.83 -0.16 3.32
C VAL A 234 -6.74 -0.13 2.25
N THR A 235 -5.95 -1.20 2.13
CA THR A 235 -4.85 -1.27 1.15
C THR A 235 -5.31 -1.73 -0.24
N LYS A 236 -6.59 -2.12 -0.39
CA LYS A 236 -7.13 -2.77 -1.59
C LYS A 236 -6.23 -3.94 -2.03
N ASN A 237 -5.84 -4.77 -1.07
CA ASN A 237 -4.76 -5.75 -1.24
C ASN A 237 -4.96 -6.72 -2.42
N ASN A 238 -6.23 -7.02 -2.72
CA ASN A 238 -6.65 -7.99 -3.73
C ASN A 238 -7.27 -7.33 -4.97
N LEU A 239 -7.02 -6.03 -5.21
CA LEU A 239 -7.65 -5.29 -6.31
C LEU A 239 -7.46 -5.96 -7.68
N THR A 240 -6.31 -6.57 -7.90
CA THR A 240 -5.94 -7.28 -9.13
C THR A 240 -6.29 -8.77 -9.11
N ASN A 241 -6.88 -9.28 -8.02
CA ASN A 241 -7.27 -10.69 -7.92
C ASN A 241 -8.72 -10.89 -8.39
N PRO A 242 -8.98 -11.74 -9.40
CA PRO A 242 -10.34 -12.07 -9.85
C PRO A 242 -11.28 -12.56 -8.74
N ASP A 243 -10.75 -13.33 -7.79
CA ASP A 243 -11.55 -13.97 -6.73
C ASP A 243 -11.77 -13.06 -5.51
N LYS A 244 -11.17 -11.86 -5.50
CA LYS A 244 -11.15 -10.89 -4.38
C LYS A 244 -10.60 -11.42 -3.04
N ASN A 245 -10.28 -12.71 -2.96
CA ASN A 245 -9.61 -13.34 -1.82
C ASN A 245 -8.10 -13.12 -1.86
N TRP A 246 -7.41 -13.44 -0.78
CA TRP A 246 -5.95 -13.41 -0.79
C TRP A 246 -5.39 -14.53 -1.66
N ASN A 247 -4.45 -14.20 -2.55
CA ASN A 247 -3.67 -15.15 -3.33
C ASN A 247 -2.28 -14.56 -3.58
N SER A 248 -1.22 -15.26 -3.18
CA SER A 248 0.16 -14.78 -3.35
C SER A 248 0.59 -14.43 -4.79
N ARG A 249 -0.10 -14.93 -5.83
CA ARG A 249 0.16 -14.56 -7.23
C ARG A 249 -0.35 -13.15 -7.56
N TYR A 250 -1.45 -12.72 -6.94
CA TYR A 250 -2.17 -11.50 -7.31
C TYR A 250 -2.20 -10.43 -6.20
N SER A 251 -2.13 -10.83 -4.94
CA SER A 251 -2.17 -9.96 -3.76
C SER A 251 -0.82 -9.29 -3.52
N LYS A 252 -0.84 -8.06 -3.01
CA LYS A 252 0.39 -7.28 -2.75
C LYS A 252 1.05 -7.63 -1.42
N TRP A 253 0.24 -7.95 -0.41
CA TRP A 253 0.63 -8.18 0.97
C TRP A 253 0.14 -9.53 1.47
N ALA A 254 0.88 -10.09 2.42
CA ALA A 254 0.51 -11.29 3.16
C ALA A 254 0.92 -11.10 4.63
N PRO A 255 0.18 -11.64 5.61
CA PRO A 255 0.63 -11.61 6.99
C PRO A 255 1.85 -12.53 7.15
N CYS A 256 2.74 -12.18 8.06
CA CYS A 256 3.92 -12.99 8.38
C CYS A 256 3.56 -14.12 9.37
N ASP A 257 2.79 -15.09 8.90
CA ASP A 257 2.25 -16.20 9.70
C ASP A 257 2.70 -17.59 9.22
N GLY A 258 3.71 -17.64 8.34
CA GLY A 258 4.24 -18.89 7.80
C GLY A 258 3.45 -19.47 6.62
N ARG A 259 2.40 -18.80 6.13
CA ARG A 259 1.59 -19.35 5.01
C ARG A 259 2.42 -19.57 3.74
N ARG A 260 1.98 -20.54 2.95
CA ARG A 260 2.61 -20.89 1.67
C ARG A 260 2.37 -19.79 0.63
N ILE A 261 3.36 -19.56 -0.23
CA ILE A 261 3.29 -18.64 -1.37
C ILE A 261 3.56 -19.40 -2.68
N ASP A 262 3.01 -18.86 -3.75
CA ASP A 262 3.19 -19.33 -5.12
C ASP A 262 4.64 -19.08 -5.56
N SER A 263 5.28 -20.07 -6.19
CA SER A 263 6.66 -19.96 -6.65
C SER A 263 6.84 -18.89 -7.74
N THR A 264 5.76 -18.53 -8.42
CA THR A 264 5.73 -17.47 -9.42
C THR A 264 5.54 -16.08 -8.81
N CYS A 265 5.30 -15.92 -7.51
CA CYS A 265 5.14 -14.59 -6.91
C CYS A 265 6.47 -13.81 -6.83
N GLY A 266 6.39 -12.48 -6.72
CA GLY A 266 7.56 -11.61 -6.73
C GLY A 266 8.58 -11.94 -5.64
N LEU A 267 8.12 -12.23 -4.41
CA LEU A 267 8.97 -12.58 -3.29
C LEU A 267 9.70 -13.91 -3.50
N ALA A 268 8.98 -14.94 -3.96
CA ALA A 268 9.56 -16.26 -4.21
C ALA A 268 10.66 -16.22 -5.29
N ARG A 269 10.44 -15.45 -6.37
CA ARG A 269 11.43 -15.24 -7.43
C ARG A 269 12.67 -14.49 -6.94
N ALA A 270 12.48 -13.44 -6.13
CA ALA A 270 13.59 -12.63 -5.62
C ALA A 270 14.47 -13.38 -4.61
N ALA A 271 13.87 -14.24 -3.77
CA ALA A 271 14.59 -14.93 -2.69
C ALA A 271 15.11 -16.34 -3.05
N GLN A 272 15.11 -16.73 -4.33
CA GLN A 272 15.55 -18.04 -4.83
C GLN A 272 14.78 -19.23 -4.20
N ASN A 273 13.49 -19.35 -4.50
CA ASN A 273 12.60 -20.46 -4.10
C ASN A 273 12.09 -20.41 -2.65
N LEU A 274 11.78 -19.20 -2.16
CA LEU A 274 11.03 -19.08 -0.92
C LEU A 274 9.60 -19.62 -1.14
N ASN A 275 9.23 -20.67 -0.40
CA ASN A 275 7.92 -21.33 -0.53
C ASN A 275 6.88 -20.83 0.51
N ASN A 276 7.33 -20.11 1.54
CA ASN A 276 6.50 -19.62 2.63
C ASN A 276 6.94 -18.20 3.01
N VAL A 277 5.99 -17.35 3.38
CA VAL A 277 6.34 -16.11 4.10
C VAL A 277 6.94 -16.46 5.47
N PRO A 278 7.76 -15.60 6.08
CA PRO A 278 8.23 -15.83 7.45
C PRO A 278 7.05 -15.88 8.43
N ASP A 279 7.18 -16.66 9.50
CA ASP A 279 6.28 -16.60 10.66
C ASP A 279 6.94 -15.73 11.74
N LEU A 280 6.38 -14.53 11.94
CA LEU A 280 6.91 -13.52 12.85
C LEU A 280 6.09 -13.38 14.14
N ARG A 281 5.12 -14.28 14.37
CA ARG A 281 4.29 -14.23 15.58
C ARG A 281 5.13 -14.57 16.81
N GLY A 282 5.19 -13.66 17.78
CA GLY A 282 5.87 -13.88 19.05
C GLY A 282 7.40 -13.99 18.97
N VAL A 283 8.01 -13.45 17.91
CA VAL A 283 9.48 -13.40 17.77
C VAL A 283 9.95 -11.97 17.58
N PHE A 284 11.12 -11.66 18.12
CA PHE A 284 11.81 -10.40 17.84
C PHE A 284 12.51 -10.47 16.48
N LEU A 285 12.90 -9.31 15.95
CA LEU A 285 13.73 -9.22 14.76
C LEU A 285 15.16 -8.85 15.18
N ARG A 286 16.15 -9.47 14.54
CA ARG A 286 17.56 -9.13 14.75
C ARG A 286 18.26 -9.00 13.40
N GLY A 287 19.09 -7.97 13.28
CA GLY A 287 19.95 -7.77 12.13
C GLY A 287 21.05 -8.82 12.07
N ASN A 288 21.30 -9.37 10.88
CA ASN A 288 22.56 -10.07 10.58
C ASN A 288 23.81 -9.20 10.84
N ASN A 289 24.95 -9.85 11.07
CA ASN A 289 26.22 -9.16 11.27
C ASN A 289 26.85 -8.64 9.98
N ILE A 290 26.44 -9.20 8.83
CA ILE A 290 26.86 -8.78 7.49
C ILE A 290 25.60 -8.72 6.60
N PHE A 291 25.34 -7.57 6.01
CA PHE A 291 24.25 -7.32 5.07
C PHE A 291 24.72 -7.37 3.61
N ASP A 292 25.94 -6.92 3.35
CA ASP A 292 26.60 -6.96 2.04
C ASP A 292 27.95 -7.69 2.14
N SER A 293 28.19 -8.64 1.24
CA SER A 293 29.47 -9.34 1.11
C SER A 293 30.67 -8.41 0.87
N ASN A 294 30.45 -7.18 0.38
CA ASN A 294 31.50 -6.18 0.12
C ASN A 294 31.52 -5.02 1.13
N GLU A 295 31.02 -5.20 2.36
CA GLU A 295 31.05 -4.17 3.41
C GLU A 295 32.44 -3.56 3.62
N ALA A 296 33.48 -4.39 3.65
CA ALA A 296 34.86 -3.93 3.78
C ALA A 296 35.31 -3.01 2.61
N GLY A 297 34.90 -3.33 1.38
CA GLY A 297 35.18 -2.49 0.20
C GLY A 297 34.44 -1.15 0.23
N ASN A 298 33.29 -1.10 0.93
CA ASN A 298 32.53 0.13 1.18
C ASN A 298 33.06 0.92 2.40
N GLY A 299 34.17 0.49 3.01
CA GLY A 299 34.75 1.14 4.19
C GLY A 299 33.96 0.92 5.48
N ILE A 300 33.07 -0.09 5.52
CA ILE A 300 32.25 -0.40 6.69
C ILE A 300 33.05 -1.35 7.60
N PRO A 301 33.34 -0.95 8.86
CA PRO A 301 34.07 -1.81 9.79
C PRO A 301 33.18 -2.98 10.26
N PRO A 302 33.77 -4.12 10.67
CA PRO A 302 33.01 -5.22 11.26
C PRO A 302 32.22 -4.77 12.49
N VAL A 303 31.03 -5.37 12.70
CA VAL A 303 30.20 -5.08 13.87
C VAL A 303 30.98 -5.39 15.16
N PRO A 304 31.07 -4.44 16.12
CA PRO A 304 31.77 -4.64 17.38
C PRO A 304 31.17 -5.79 18.21
N GLN A 305 32.01 -6.46 19.02
CA GLN A 305 31.60 -7.65 19.80
C GLN A 305 30.41 -7.43 20.74
N TYR A 306 30.25 -6.22 21.30
CA TYR A 306 29.14 -5.90 22.20
C TYR A 306 27.80 -5.68 21.47
N GLN A 307 27.83 -5.50 20.14
CA GLN A 307 26.65 -5.30 19.29
C GLN A 307 26.36 -6.52 18.40
N LYS A 308 27.39 -7.31 18.09
CA LYS A 308 27.33 -8.45 17.18
C LYS A 308 26.31 -9.49 17.66
N ASP A 309 25.52 -10.02 16.74
CA ASP A 309 24.73 -11.22 16.96
C ASP A 309 25.66 -12.39 17.34
N PRO A 310 25.53 -12.96 18.55
CA PRO A 310 26.40 -14.02 19.03
C PRO A 310 26.30 -15.32 18.22
N SER A 311 25.22 -15.50 17.45
CA SER A 311 25.03 -16.69 16.59
C SER A 311 25.67 -16.58 15.20
N ASP A 312 26.60 -15.63 15.02
CA ASP A 312 27.33 -15.32 13.78
C ASP A 312 26.40 -15.06 12.57
N ASN A 313 26.90 -15.13 11.32
CA ASN A 313 26.14 -14.79 10.11
C ASN A 313 25.05 -15.80 9.78
N ARG A 314 23.97 -15.73 10.54
CA ARG A 314 22.77 -16.53 10.37
C ARG A 314 22.15 -16.33 8.98
N VAL A 315 21.58 -17.40 8.44
CA VAL A 315 20.78 -17.31 7.22
C VAL A 315 19.54 -16.45 7.51
N ARG A 316 19.21 -15.51 6.62
CA ARG A 316 17.97 -14.72 6.71
C ARG A 316 16.75 -15.63 6.94
N GLY A 317 15.87 -15.26 7.85
CA GLY A 317 14.70 -16.06 8.24
C GLY A 317 14.98 -17.15 9.27
N SER A 318 16.24 -17.42 9.63
CA SER A 318 16.54 -18.42 10.67
C SER A 318 16.19 -17.91 12.07
N ILE A 319 15.65 -18.81 12.90
CA ILE A 319 15.20 -18.52 14.26
C ILE A 319 16.32 -18.85 15.25
N GLN A 320 16.68 -17.88 16.09
CA GLN A 320 17.39 -18.14 17.34
C GLN A 320 16.35 -18.51 18.40
N LYS A 321 16.52 -19.70 19.00
CA LYS A 321 15.70 -20.16 20.13
C LYS A 321 16.09 -19.39 21.40
N ASP A 322 15.25 -19.48 22.43
CA ASP A 322 15.60 -18.96 23.73
C ASP A 322 16.91 -19.60 24.20
N GLU A 323 17.83 -18.76 24.64
CA GLU A 323 19.10 -19.17 25.23
C GLU A 323 19.17 -18.59 26.63
N PHE A 324 19.32 -19.49 27.57
CA PHE A 324 19.50 -19.22 28.98
C PHE A 324 20.97 -18.90 29.23
N LYS A 325 21.29 -17.71 29.73
CA LYS A 325 22.67 -17.35 30.09
C LYS A 325 22.82 -17.11 31.58
N GLU A 326 23.86 -17.72 32.12
CA GLU A 326 24.35 -17.42 33.46
C GLU A 326 25.12 -16.10 33.42
N HIS A 327 24.92 -15.27 34.44
CA HIS A 327 25.74 -14.10 34.69
C HIS A 327 26.00 -13.93 36.18
N ASN A 328 27.08 -13.24 36.55
CA ASN A 328 27.45 -13.01 37.94
C ASN A 328 27.06 -11.60 38.40
N HIS A 329 26.57 -11.47 39.62
CA HIS A 329 26.43 -10.19 40.29
C HIS A 329 27.64 -9.99 41.21
N GLN A 330 28.42 -8.94 40.95
CA GLN A 330 29.51 -8.58 41.85
C GLN A 330 28.93 -7.86 43.08
N ILE A 331 28.98 -8.51 44.24
CA ILE A 331 28.72 -7.84 45.51
C ILE A 331 29.92 -6.93 45.80
N VAL A 332 29.75 -5.62 45.61
CA VAL A 332 30.75 -4.64 46.01
C VAL A 332 30.71 -4.52 47.53
N GLN A 333 31.85 -4.70 48.20
CA GLN A 333 31.96 -4.46 49.65
C GLN A 333 31.44 -3.07 49.98
N GLN A 334 30.41 -2.99 50.81
CA GLN A 334 29.88 -1.72 51.31
C GLN A 334 30.42 -1.47 52.71
N THR A 335 30.83 -0.24 52.98
CA THR A 335 31.33 0.15 54.32
C THR A 335 30.14 0.59 55.16
N PHE A 336 29.76 -0.20 56.15
CA PHE A 336 28.74 0.18 57.12
C PHE A 336 29.41 0.47 58.46
N GLY A 337 29.35 1.74 58.91
CA GLY A 337 29.82 2.13 60.24
C GLY A 337 31.33 1.97 60.49
N GLY A 338 32.17 2.00 59.45
CA GLY A 338 33.63 1.91 59.58
C GLY A 338 34.20 0.48 59.59
N ALA A 339 33.36 -0.54 59.50
CA ALA A 339 33.78 -1.92 59.29
C ALA A 339 33.55 -2.31 57.82
N VAL A 340 34.58 -2.87 57.18
CA VAL A 340 34.47 -3.48 55.85
C VAL A 340 34.12 -4.95 56.06
N THR A 341 32.88 -5.34 55.75
CA THR A 341 32.45 -6.74 55.82
C THR A 341 31.99 -7.20 54.45
N THR A 342 32.28 -8.46 54.11
CA THR A 342 31.69 -9.12 52.93
C THR A 342 30.49 -9.91 53.43
N PRO A 343 29.25 -9.56 53.09
CA PRO A 343 28.10 -10.31 53.57
C PRO A 343 28.16 -11.76 53.08
N LEU A 344 27.95 -12.72 53.98
CA LEU A 344 27.86 -14.15 53.67
C LEU A 344 26.59 -14.42 52.86
N ALA A 345 26.75 -14.91 51.63
CA ALA A 345 25.63 -15.30 50.77
C ALA A 345 25.04 -16.64 51.25
N VAL A 346 23.81 -16.63 51.75
CA VAL A 346 23.03 -17.84 52.06
C VAL A 346 21.81 -17.88 51.14
N SER A 347 21.72 -18.93 50.32
CA SER A 347 20.62 -19.18 49.39
C SER A 347 19.37 -19.64 50.15
N GLY A 348 18.34 -18.79 50.21
CA GLY A 348 17.06 -19.13 50.83
C GLY A 348 15.92 -18.45 50.09
N ASN A 349 15.29 -19.19 49.17
CA ASN A 349 14.08 -18.77 48.48
C ASN A 349 12.87 -19.08 49.37
N THR A 350 12.35 -18.08 50.07
CA THR A 350 10.99 -18.12 50.62
C THR A 350 10.32 -16.77 50.45
N SER A 351 9.28 -16.75 49.63
CA SER A 351 8.37 -15.63 49.39
C SER A 351 7.84 -15.02 50.69
N GLY A 352 7.91 -13.70 50.80
CA GLY A 352 7.13 -12.89 51.75
C GLY A 352 7.90 -12.46 52.99
N ALA A 353 8.58 -11.30 52.91
CA ALA A 353 8.87 -10.42 54.04
C ALA A 353 9.58 -9.13 53.57
N ASP A 354 8.94 -8.29 52.76
CA ASP A 354 9.16 -6.85 52.87
C ASP A 354 8.20 -6.31 53.93
N GLY A 355 8.62 -6.41 55.20
CA GLY A 355 7.92 -5.81 56.33
C GLY A 355 8.04 -4.28 56.36
N ASP A 356 7.88 -3.62 55.22
CA ASP A 356 7.76 -2.16 55.12
C ASP A 356 6.37 -1.83 54.59
N LEU A 357 5.49 -1.50 55.53
CA LEU A 357 4.09 -1.15 55.30
C LEU A 357 3.88 0.36 55.09
N ASP A 358 4.93 1.20 55.18
CA ASP A 358 4.75 2.66 55.19
C ASP A 358 5.43 3.41 54.03
N GLY A 359 6.28 2.74 53.25
CA GLY A 359 6.87 3.34 52.05
C GLY A 359 7.80 4.53 52.36
N SER A 360 8.28 4.65 53.59
CA SER A 360 9.30 5.62 53.94
C SER A 360 10.66 5.15 53.43
N GLN A 361 11.36 5.99 52.65
CA GLN A 361 12.72 5.68 52.15
C GLN A 361 13.79 5.63 53.28
N ILE A 362 13.38 5.67 54.55
CA ILE A 362 14.25 5.64 55.71
C ILE A 362 13.71 4.59 56.67
N VAL A 363 14.20 3.37 56.52
CA VAL A 363 14.00 2.28 57.48
C VAL A 363 14.74 2.64 58.77
N SER A 364 14.05 3.30 59.70
CA SER A 364 14.57 3.57 61.05
C SER A 364 14.10 2.48 62.00
N GLY A 365 15.05 1.76 62.62
CA GLY A 365 14.75 0.70 63.60
C GLY A 365 15.21 -0.71 63.21
N TYR A 366 15.70 -0.93 61.98
CA TYR A 366 16.38 -2.19 61.66
C TYR A 366 17.81 -2.17 62.19
N ASP A 367 18.16 -3.20 62.95
CA ASP A 367 19.54 -3.48 63.33
C ASP A 367 20.38 -3.66 62.04
N ARG A 368 21.23 -2.66 61.77
CA ARG A 368 22.09 -2.59 60.58
C ARG A 368 23.12 -3.73 60.54
N THR A 369 23.28 -4.49 61.62
CA THR A 369 24.15 -5.66 61.68
C THR A 369 23.44 -6.95 61.26
N THR A 370 22.11 -6.97 61.13
CA THR A 370 21.32 -8.19 60.91
C THR A 370 20.52 -8.25 59.61
N VAL A 371 20.53 -7.21 58.77
CA VAL A 371 19.82 -7.27 57.47
C VAL A 371 20.81 -7.67 56.37
N PRO A 372 20.84 -8.95 55.95
CA PRO A 372 21.67 -9.35 54.83
C PRO A 372 21.18 -8.65 53.56
N LEU A 373 22.10 -8.04 52.81
CA LEU A 373 21.84 -7.65 51.43
C LEU A 373 21.73 -8.94 50.60
N ILE A 374 20.51 -9.28 50.17
CA ILE A 374 20.20 -10.53 49.47
C ILE A 374 20.37 -10.29 47.97
N ILE A 375 21.52 -10.65 47.41
CA ILE A 375 21.71 -10.72 45.96
C ILE A 375 22.50 -12.01 45.70
N ALA A 376 21.98 -12.88 44.83
CA ALA A 376 22.69 -14.09 44.45
C ALA A 376 23.98 -13.70 43.72
N ASN A 377 25.10 -14.38 44.01
CA ASN A 377 26.39 -14.12 43.35
C ASN A 377 26.34 -14.42 41.83
N ALA A 378 25.34 -15.19 41.40
CA ALA A 378 24.93 -15.37 40.02
C ALA A 378 23.45 -14.98 39.87
N GLY A 379 23.16 -14.15 38.88
CA GLY A 379 21.79 -13.89 38.46
C GLY A 379 21.20 -15.18 37.92
N GLY A 380 19.94 -15.44 38.25
CA GLY A 380 19.21 -16.58 37.71
C GLY A 380 19.20 -16.57 36.18
N THR A 381 18.59 -17.59 35.60
CA THR A 381 18.59 -17.77 34.17
C THR A 381 17.95 -16.59 33.44
N GLU A 382 18.77 -15.77 32.76
CA GLU A 382 18.27 -14.66 31.96
C GLU A 382 17.92 -15.17 30.55
N ASN A 383 16.68 -14.93 30.13
CA ASN A 383 16.18 -15.40 28.85
C ASN A 383 16.58 -14.43 27.75
N ARG A 384 17.42 -14.89 26.83
CA ARG A 384 17.59 -14.20 25.55
C ARG A 384 16.35 -14.46 24.69
N PRO A 385 15.59 -13.43 24.28
CA PRO A 385 14.35 -13.65 23.55
C PRO A 385 14.57 -14.28 22.17
N LYS A 386 13.62 -15.13 21.76
CA LYS A 386 13.54 -15.66 20.39
C LYS A 386 13.57 -14.54 19.36
N ASN A 387 14.40 -14.70 18.34
CA ASN A 387 14.47 -13.71 17.27
C ASN A 387 14.78 -14.33 15.91
N MET A 388 14.27 -13.69 14.87
CA MET A 388 14.52 -14.06 13.48
C MET A 388 15.57 -13.14 12.86
N ALA A 389 16.54 -13.75 12.17
CA ALA A 389 17.59 -13.03 11.44
C ALA A 389 17.01 -12.32 10.21
N ILE A 390 17.23 -11.01 10.08
CA ILE A 390 16.81 -10.21 8.93
C ILE A 390 17.90 -9.22 8.51
N ASN A 391 17.73 -8.63 7.33
CA ASN A 391 18.55 -7.51 6.88
C ASN A 391 17.70 -6.23 6.97
N TYR A 392 18.25 -5.17 7.55
CA TYR A 392 17.61 -3.86 7.57
C TYR A 392 18.09 -3.04 6.39
N PHE A 393 17.15 -2.41 5.70
CA PHE A 393 17.43 -1.48 4.62
C PHE A 393 16.70 -0.17 4.91
N ILE A 394 17.38 0.95 4.66
CA ILE A 394 16.79 2.28 4.74
C ILE A 394 16.69 2.85 3.33
N ARG A 395 15.51 3.36 2.99
CA ARG A 395 15.33 4.09 1.73
C ARG A 395 16.00 5.46 1.87
N ILE A 396 16.95 5.74 0.98
CA ILE A 396 17.73 6.99 1.01
C ILE A 396 17.30 8.00 -0.06
N ASN A 397 16.47 7.60 -1.04
CA ASN A 397 15.85 8.47 -2.06
C ASN A 397 14.47 7.92 -2.46
#